data_AF-A0A174KQ42-F1
#
_entry.id   AF-A0A174KQ42-F1
#
_cell.length_a   1.000
_cell.length_b   1.000
_cell.length_c   1.000
_cell.angle_alpha   90.00
_cell.angle_beta   90.00
_cell.angle_gamma   90.00
#
_symmetry.space_group_name_H-M   'P 1'
#
loop_
_entity.id
_entity.type
_entity.pdbx_description
1 polymer ?
#
loop_
_entity_poly.entity_id
_entity_poly.type
_entity_poly.pdbx_seq_one_letter_code
_entity_poly.pdbx_strand_id
1 'polypeptide(L)'
;MNVSEELIREIVTKVLEESAGKGSKPEFEKHIDPSGIIGIKTSTVKCEPFQQDGVKLKDVVTLEEAPRMGCGIMELDHTSFEWTLTYDEYDLVLDGTLEIEIDGRVVSGGPGDIIYIPKGSHIHFQTPNRTRYAYFVYPADWQ
;
A
#
# COMPACT_ATOMS: atom_id res chain seq x y z
N MET A 1 -14.89 22.32 35.28
CA MET A 1 -15.93 21.56 34.56
C MET A 1 -15.76 20.11 34.95
N ASN A 2 -16.73 19.52 35.66
CA ASN A 2 -16.71 18.08 35.95
C ASN A 2 -17.25 17.35 34.71
N VAL A 3 -16.38 16.64 34.01
CA VAL A 3 -16.78 15.70 32.97
C VAL A 3 -17.48 14.54 33.67
N SER A 4 -18.73 14.24 33.30
CA SER A 4 -19.46 13.13 33.92
C SER A 4 -18.91 11.79 33.47
N GLU A 5 -18.89 10.82 34.38
CA GLU A 5 -18.45 9.45 34.09
C GLU A 5 -19.26 8.82 32.94
N GLU A 6 -20.53 9.18 32.83
CA GLU A 6 -21.41 8.79 31.72
C GLU A 6 -20.94 9.32 30.37
N LEU A 7 -20.51 10.58 30.31
CA LEU A 7 -19.99 11.17 29.06
C LEU A 7 -18.66 10.52 28.66
N ILE A 8 -17.79 10.22 29.63
CA ILE A 8 -16.54 9.50 29.39
C ILE A 8 -16.85 8.10 28.85
N ARG A 9 -17.78 7.38 29.46
CA ARG A 9 -18.19 6.05 29.01
C ARG A 9 -18.80 6.09 27.60
N GLU A 10 -19.63 7.07 27.29
CA GLU A 10 -20.22 7.22 25.96
C GLU A 10 -19.15 7.48 24.89
N ILE A 11 -18.19 8.37 25.18
CA ILE A 11 -17.08 8.67 24.27
C ILE A 11 -16.20 7.42 24.08
N VAL A 12 -15.84 6.72 25.16
CA VAL A 12 -15.01 5.51 25.08
C VAL A 12 -15.74 4.41 24.32
N THR A 13 -17.03 4.19 24.55
CA THR A 13 -17.82 3.21 23.80
C THR A 13 -17.89 3.57 22.33
N LYS A 14 -18.16 4.84 21.97
CA LYS A 14 -18.17 5.29 20.57
C LYS A 14 -16.80 5.13 19.91
N VAL A 15 -15.72 5.49 20.58
CA VAL A 15 -14.36 5.31 20.07
C VAL A 15 -14.04 3.83 19.90
N LEU A 16 -14.45 2.96 20.84
CA LEU A 16 -14.26 1.51 20.73
C LEU A 16 -15.13 0.90 19.64
N GLU A 17 -16.35 1.37 19.41
CA GLU A 17 -17.23 0.94 18.31
C GLU A 17 -16.71 1.40 16.95
N GLU A 18 -16.21 2.65 16.86
CA GLU A 18 -15.55 3.19 15.67
C GLU A 18 -14.21 2.50 15.38
N SER A 19 -13.50 2.06 16.44
CA SER A 19 -12.25 1.30 16.34
C SER A 19 -12.50 -0.17 16.02
N ALA A 20 -13.53 -0.79 16.61
CA ALA A 20 -13.94 -2.18 16.36
C ALA A 20 -14.64 -2.34 15.00
N GLY A 21 -15.26 -1.27 14.49
CA GLY A 21 -15.80 -1.19 13.13
C GLY A 21 -14.75 -1.21 12.02
N LYS A 22 -13.46 -1.09 12.36
CA LYS A 22 -12.33 -1.31 11.44
C LYS A 22 -11.81 -2.75 11.43
N GLY A 23 -12.48 -3.66 12.14
CA GLY A 23 -12.29 -5.11 11.96
C GLY A 23 -13.12 -5.62 10.79
N SER A 24 -13.08 -4.98 9.61
CA SER A 24 -13.62 -5.63 8.42
C SER A 24 -12.78 -6.88 8.20
N LYS A 25 -13.42 -8.01 7.88
CA LYS A 25 -12.67 -9.16 7.32
C LYS A 25 -11.71 -8.61 6.25
N PRO A 26 -10.45 -9.06 6.20
CA PRO A 26 -9.58 -8.64 5.12
C PRO A 26 -10.32 -8.92 3.80
N GLU A 27 -10.48 -7.89 2.97
CA GLU A 27 -11.23 -7.96 1.70
C GLU A 27 -10.55 -8.87 0.66
N PHE A 28 -9.49 -9.54 1.06
CA PHE A 28 -8.64 -10.45 0.32
C PHE A 28 -8.22 -11.62 1.22
N GLU A 29 -7.82 -12.73 0.62
CA GLU A 29 -7.35 -13.90 1.35
C GLU A 29 -5.99 -13.60 2.03
N LYS A 30 -6.04 -13.48 3.36
CA LYS A 30 -4.90 -13.26 4.25
C LYS A 30 -4.94 -14.26 5.38
N HIS A 31 -3.81 -14.94 5.62
CA HIS A 31 -3.64 -15.86 6.74
C HIS A 31 -2.52 -15.34 7.64
N ILE A 32 -2.85 -15.06 8.90
CA ILE A 32 -1.89 -14.66 9.92
C ILE A 32 -1.74 -15.85 10.87
N ASP A 33 -0.57 -16.48 10.85
CA ASP A 33 -0.21 -17.52 11.80
C ASP A 33 0.04 -16.91 13.19
N PRO A 34 -0.24 -17.61 14.31
CA PRO A 34 0.06 -17.11 15.65
C PRO A 34 1.53 -16.72 15.90
N SER A 35 2.48 -17.20 15.08
CA SER A 35 3.88 -16.76 15.10
C SER A 35 4.12 -15.35 14.55
N GLY A 36 3.12 -14.76 13.88
CA GLY A 36 3.24 -13.50 13.13
C GLY A 36 3.62 -13.66 11.66
N ILE A 37 3.77 -14.89 11.15
CA ILE A 37 3.94 -15.12 9.70
C ILE A 37 2.64 -14.81 8.98
N ILE A 38 2.73 -14.01 7.90
CA ILE A 38 1.57 -13.56 7.12
C ILE A 38 1.68 -14.10 5.70
N GLY A 39 0.68 -14.87 5.29
CA GLY A 39 0.47 -15.28 3.89
C GLY A 39 -0.62 -14.41 3.25
N ILE A 40 -0.33 -13.87 2.07
CA ILE A 40 -1.24 -12.97 1.34
C ILE A 40 -1.42 -13.48 -0.09
N LYS A 41 -2.65 -13.76 -0.49
CA LYS A 41 -2.96 -14.16 -1.86
C LYS A 41 -3.24 -12.93 -2.71
N THR A 42 -2.19 -12.40 -3.31
CA THR A 42 -2.21 -11.14 -4.07
C THR A 42 -3.29 -11.10 -5.15
N SER A 43 -3.64 -12.23 -5.77
CA SER A 43 -4.71 -12.31 -6.79
C SER A 43 -6.12 -11.97 -6.27
N THR A 44 -6.31 -11.90 -4.94
CA THR A 44 -7.60 -11.58 -4.32
C THR A 44 -7.67 -10.13 -3.81
N VAL A 45 -6.55 -9.40 -3.84
CA VAL A 45 -6.47 -8.01 -3.39
C VAL A 45 -7.16 -7.09 -4.39
N LYS A 46 -8.19 -6.38 -3.94
CA LYS A 46 -8.86 -5.32 -4.70
C LYS A 46 -8.26 -3.99 -4.31
N CYS A 47 -7.70 -3.26 -5.28
CA CYS A 47 -7.11 -1.95 -5.06
C CYS A 47 -8.17 -0.85 -5.11
N GLU A 48 -7.94 0.22 -4.36
CA GLU A 48 -8.83 1.36 -4.23
C GLU A 48 -8.24 2.60 -4.91
N PRO A 49 -9.07 3.50 -5.47
CA PRO A 49 -8.57 4.75 -6.07
C PRO A 49 -7.66 5.53 -5.11
N PHE A 50 -6.53 6.01 -5.62
CA PHE A 50 -5.56 6.76 -4.81
C PHE A 50 -5.14 8.05 -5.48
N GLN A 51 -5.59 9.17 -4.92
CA GLN A 51 -5.23 10.58 -5.22
C GLN A 51 -5.38 11.07 -6.68
N GLN A 52 -4.98 10.26 -7.67
CA GLN A 52 -4.95 10.54 -9.09
C GLN A 52 -5.73 9.48 -9.88
N ASP A 53 -6.36 9.91 -10.96
CA ASP A 53 -7.06 9.02 -11.89
C ASP A 53 -6.10 8.00 -12.53
N GLY A 54 -6.57 6.77 -12.65
CA GLY A 54 -5.79 5.66 -13.17
C GLY A 54 -4.80 5.07 -12.16
N VAL A 55 -4.75 5.55 -10.93
CA VAL A 55 -3.93 4.99 -9.84
C VAL A 55 -4.83 4.34 -8.79
N LYS A 56 -4.54 3.08 -8.48
CA LYS A 56 -5.19 2.37 -7.37
C LYS A 56 -4.15 1.67 -6.51
N LEU A 57 -4.38 1.64 -5.20
CA LEU A 57 -3.50 0.91 -4.29
C LEU A 57 -4.26 0.29 -3.12
N LYS A 58 -3.62 -0.70 -2.48
CA LYS A 58 -4.07 -1.27 -1.22
C LYS A 58 -2.86 -1.73 -0.42
N ASP A 59 -2.66 -1.16 0.76
CA ASP A 59 -1.77 -1.72 1.78
C ASP A 59 -2.33 -3.08 2.24
N VAL A 60 -1.48 -4.10 2.31
CA VAL A 60 -1.93 -5.46 2.67
C VAL A 60 -1.51 -5.87 4.08
N VAL A 61 -0.73 -5.04 4.76
CA VAL A 61 -0.30 -5.18 6.16
C VAL A 61 -0.48 -3.86 6.92
N THR A 62 -0.76 -3.94 8.21
CA THR A 62 -0.76 -2.79 9.13
C THR A 62 0.61 -2.63 9.81
N LEU A 63 0.86 -1.49 10.44
CA LEU A 63 2.08 -1.29 11.26
C LEU A 63 2.14 -2.21 12.48
N GLU A 64 1.00 -2.65 13.02
CA GLU A 64 0.96 -3.62 14.13
C GLU A 64 1.42 -5.00 13.65
N GLU A 65 0.99 -5.40 12.45
CA GLU A 65 1.35 -6.68 11.83
C GLU A 65 2.79 -6.71 11.31
N ALA A 66 3.25 -5.61 10.68
CA ALA A 66 4.55 -5.48 10.05
C ALA A 66 5.20 -4.11 10.40
N PRO A 67 5.84 -3.98 11.58
CA PRO A 67 6.27 -2.68 12.11
C PRO A 67 7.52 -2.08 11.45
N ARG A 68 8.16 -2.78 10.50
CA ARG A 68 9.44 -2.38 9.91
C ARG A 68 9.36 -2.18 8.41
N MET A 69 8.69 -3.09 7.71
CA MET A 69 8.51 -3.03 6.27
C MET A 69 7.03 -2.99 5.93
N GLY A 70 6.66 -2.12 5.01
CA GLY A 70 5.32 -2.09 4.42
C GLY A 70 5.27 -2.94 3.16
N CYS A 71 4.08 -3.41 2.81
CA CYS A 71 3.84 -3.96 1.48
C CYS A 71 2.39 -3.78 1.06
N GLY A 72 2.18 -3.75 -0.24
CA GLY A 72 0.86 -3.60 -0.83
C GLY A 72 0.85 -3.95 -2.29
N ILE A 73 -0.30 -3.71 -2.91
CA ILE A 73 -0.52 -3.91 -4.35
C ILE A 73 -0.93 -2.59 -4.96
N MET A 74 -0.33 -2.26 -6.10
CA MET A 74 -0.70 -1.12 -6.94
C MET A 74 -1.17 -1.58 -8.32
N GLU A 75 -2.12 -0.83 -8.86
CA GLU A 75 -2.60 -0.95 -10.23
C GLU A 75 -2.57 0.42 -10.90
N LEU A 76 -2.00 0.46 -12.10
CA LEU A 76 -1.99 1.65 -12.95
C LEU A 76 -2.72 1.37 -14.26
N ASP A 77 -3.41 2.38 -14.80
CA ASP A 77 -4.13 2.32 -16.08
C ASP A 77 -3.95 3.63 -16.85
N HIS A 78 -3.18 3.58 -17.94
CA HIS A 78 -2.86 4.69 -18.85
C HIS A 78 -2.59 6.01 -18.13
N THR A 79 -1.66 5.99 -17.17
CA THR A 79 -1.37 7.12 -16.30
C THR A 79 0.13 7.30 -16.11
N SER A 80 0.51 8.52 -15.76
CA SER A 80 1.84 8.90 -15.30
C SER A 80 1.63 9.88 -14.14
N PHE A 81 2.19 9.57 -12.98
CA PHE A 81 2.05 10.41 -11.79
C PHE A 81 3.40 10.62 -11.11
N GLU A 82 3.62 11.85 -10.69
CA GLU A 82 4.84 12.30 -10.04
C GLU A 82 4.84 11.87 -8.58
N TRP A 83 5.96 11.33 -8.10
CA TRP A 83 6.13 10.94 -6.72
C TRP A 83 7.57 11.12 -6.25
N THR A 84 7.73 11.53 -4.99
CA THR A 84 9.05 11.60 -4.34
C THR A 84 9.11 10.57 -3.23
N LEU A 85 9.92 9.53 -3.39
CA LEU A 85 10.04 8.47 -2.39
C LEU A 85 10.94 8.96 -1.25
N THR A 86 10.35 9.13 -0.05
CA THR A 86 11.09 9.43 1.18
C THR A 86 11.63 8.16 1.89
N TYR A 87 11.51 7.02 1.20
CA TYR A 87 11.75 5.65 1.62
C TYR A 87 12.36 4.83 0.47
N ASP A 88 12.91 3.67 0.78
CA ASP A 88 13.34 2.69 -0.22
C ASP A 88 12.15 1.81 -0.63
N GLU A 89 12.06 1.48 -1.93
CA GLU A 89 10.99 0.64 -2.47
C GLU A 89 11.52 -0.43 -3.43
N TYR A 90 10.98 -1.64 -3.31
CA TYR A 90 11.08 -2.68 -4.33
C TYR A 90 9.71 -2.94 -4.94
N ASP A 91 9.65 -3.05 -6.25
CA ASP A 91 8.46 -3.47 -6.99
C ASP A 91 8.68 -4.83 -7.63
N LEU A 92 7.72 -5.73 -7.48
CA LEU A 92 7.61 -6.95 -8.26
C LEU A 92 6.41 -6.83 -9.19
N VAL A 93 6.66 -6.80 -10.50
CA VAL A 93 5.59 -6.69 -11.49
C VAL A 93 4.85 -8.02 -11.60
N LEU A 94 3.54 -8.00 -11.38
CA LEU A 94 2.68 -9.18 -11.43
C LEU A 94 1.98 -9.33 -12.79
N ASP A 95 1.63 -8.20 -13.40
CA ASP A 95 0.97 -8.14 -14.71
C ASP A 95 1.27 -6.82 -15.43
N GLY A 96 1.24 -6.84 -16.76
CA GLY A 96 1.38 -5.64 -17.60
C GLY A 96 2.79 -5.04 -17.61
N THR A 97 2.89 -3.71 -17.76
CA THR A 97 4.18 -3.00 -17.90
C THR A 97 4.28 -1.83 -16.94
N LEU A 98 5.23 -1.90 -16.00
CA LEU A 98 5.58 -0.81 -15.11
C LEU A 98 6.77 -0.04 -15.70
N GLU A 99 6.68 1.28 -15.72
CA GLU A 99 7.78 2.16 -16.09
C GLU A 99 8.03 3.18 -14.99
N ILE A 100 9.30 3.33 -14.64
CA ILE A 100 9.80 4.35 -13.73
C ILE A 100 10.62 5.34 -14.54
N GLU A 101 10.09 6.55 -14.70
CA GLU A 101 10.80 7.63 -15.37
C GLU A 101 11.53 8.52 -14.35
N ILE A 102 12.82 8.78 -14.63
CA ILE A 102 13.70 9.60 -13.80
C ILE A 102 14.71 10.34 -14.69
N ASP A 103 14.73 11.67 -14.59
CA ASP A 103 15.55 12.57 -15.41
C ASP A 103 15.43 12.29 -16.93
N GLY A 104 14.23 12.00 -17.43
CA GLY A 104 13.98 11.68 -18.84
C GLY A 104 14.48 10.30 -19.30
N ARG A 105 14.89 9.43 -18.38
CA ARG A 105 15.25 8.02 -18.65
C ARG A 105 14.19 7.10 -18.08
N VAL A 106 13.94 5.98 -18.73
CA VAL A 106 12.92 5.01 -18.30
C VAL A 106 13.56 3.68 -17.93
N VAL A 107 13.22 3.19 -16.74
CA VAL A 107 13.44 1.80 -16.32
C VAL A 107 12.10 1.08 -16.44
N SER A 108 12.04 0.02 -17.25
CA SER A 108 10.80 -0.72 -17.53
C SER A 108 10.90 -2.16 -17.02
N GLY A 109 9.80 -2.65 -16.46
CA GLY A 109 9.65 -4.03 -15.99
C GLY A 109 8.35 -4.66 -16.47
N GLY A 110 8.42 -5.94 -16.84
CA GLY A 110 7.27 -6.80 -17.17
C GLY A 110 7.03 -7.87 -16.11
N PRO A 111 6.04 -8.76 -16.29
CA PRO A 111 5.66 -9.74 -15.28
C PRO A 111 6.82 -10.63 -14.84
N GLY A 112 7.10 -10.65 -13.54
CA GLY A 112 8.22 -11.37 -12.92
C GLY A 112 9.48 -10.54 -12.71
N ASP A 113 9.56 -9.34 -13.28
CA ASP A 113 10.70 -8.44 -13.09
C ASP A 113 10.61 -7.69 -11.76
N ILE A 114 11.78 -7.31 -11.24
CA ILE A 114 11.92 -6.53 -10.01
C ILE A 114 12.57 -5.18 -10.33
N ILE A 115 12.03 -4.10 -9.79
CA ILE A 115 12.62 -2.77 -9.83
C ILE A 115 12.93 -2.33 -8.40
N TYR A 116 14.09 -1.70 -8.19
CA TYR A 116 14.46 -1.06 -6.93
C TYR A 116 14.53 0.44 -7.13
N ILE A 117 13.88 1.20 -6.26
CA ILE A 117 13.85 2.65 -6.27
C ILE A 117 14.44 3.14 -4.95
N PRO A 118 15.61 3.81 -4.97
CA PRO A 118 16.26 4.24 -3.75
C PRO A 118 15.57 5.46 -3.15
N LYS A 119 15.64 5.57 -1.82
CA LYS A 119 15.18 6.74 -1.08
C LYS A 119 15.74 8.06 -1.65
N GLY A 120 14.87 9.05 -1.75
CA GLY A 120 15.15 10.39 -2.27
C GLY A 120 14.94 10.52 -3.77
N SER A 121 14.52 9.45 -4.46
CA SER A 121 14.22 9.49 -5.89
C SER A 121 12.95 10.30 -6.15
N HIS A 122 13.04 11.23 -7.08
CA HIS A 122 11.92 11.98 -7.63
C HIS A 122 11.62 11.43 -9.03
N ILE A 123 10.46 10.81 -9.19
CA ILE A 123 10.16 9.96 -10.33
C ILE A 123 8.74 10.18 -10.85
N HIS A 124 8.48 9.65 -12.03
CA HIS A 124 7.13 9.33 -12.46
C HIS A 124 6.92 7.82 -12.46
N PHE A 125 5.92 7.37 -11.70
CA PHE A 125 5.34 6.05 -11.89
C PHE A 125 4.40 6.12 -13.09
N GLN A 126 4.63 5.29 -14.10
CA GLN A 126 3.80 5.30 -15.28
C GLN A 126 3.56 3.92 -15.89
N THR A 127 2.53 3.86 -16.72
CA THR A 127 2.30 2.72 -17.60
C THR A 127 1.71 3.20 -18.93
N PRO A 128 2.23 2.73 -20.08
CA PRO A 128 1.62 3.04 -21.37
C PRO A 128 0.28 2.32 -21.58
N ASN A 129 -0.02 1.31 -20.75
CA ASN A 129 -1.21 0.48 -20.86
C ASN A 129 -1.82 0.22 -19.46
N ARG A 130 -1.53 -0.91 -18.85
CA ARG A 130 -1.92 -1.29 -17.51
C ARG A 130 -0.77 -2.02 -16.84
N THR A 131 -0.67 -1.89 -15.53
CA THR A 131 0.19 -2.77 -14.74
C THR A 131 -0.42 -3.05 -13.38
N ARG A 132 -0.04 -4.21 -12.84
CA ARG A 132 -0.28 -4.58 -11.45
C ARG A 132 1.04 -5.04 -10.86
N TYR A 133 1.45 -4.47 -9.74
CA TYR A 133 2.71 -4.82 -9.07
C TYR A 133 2.53 -4.86 -7.56
N ALA A 134 3.39 -5.63 -6.89
CA ALA A 134 3.52 -5.61 -5.44
C ALA A 134 4.69 -4.70 -5.07
N TYR A 135 4.47 -3.77 -4.16
CA TYR A 135 5.52 -2.90 -3.62
C TYR A 135 5.92 -3.36 -2.21
N PHE A 136 7.19 -3.14 -1.87
CA PHE A 136 7.77 -3.44 -0.56
C PHE A 136 8.66 -2.28 -0.14
N VAL A 137 8.35 -1.70 1.02
CA VAL A 137 8.95 -0.41 1.43
C VAL A 137 9.62 -0.47 2.78
N TYR A 138 10.64 0.37 2.95
CA TYR A 138 11.27 0.62 4.24
C TYR A 138 11.57 2.11 4.42
N PRO A 139 11.18 2.72 5.57
CA PRO A 139 10.44 2.13 6.69
C PRO A 139 8.96 1.86 6.35
N ALA A 140 8.27 1.04 7.17
CA ALA A 140 6.84 0.79 7.02
C ALA A 140 5.98 2.04 7.22
N ASP A 141 6.41 2.92 8.13
CA ASP A 141 5.76 4.21 8.41
C ASP A 141 6.39 5.28 7.52
N TRP A 142 6.10 5.18 6.24
CA TRP A 142 6.67 6.05 5.21
C TRP A 142 5.80 7.26 4.87
N GLN A 143 4.55 7.26 5.34
CA GLN A 143 3.55 8.29 5.06
C GLN A 143 3.91 9.65 5.66
#